data_AF-A0A939PLD9-F1
#
_entry.id   AF-A0A939PLD9-F1
#
_cell.length_a   1.000
_cell.length_b   1.000
_cell.length_c   1.000
_cell.angle_alpha   90.00
_cell.angle_beta   90.00
_cell.angle_gamma   90.00
#
_symmetry.space_group_name_H-M   'P 1'
#
loop_
_entity.id
_entity.type
_entity.pdbx_description
1 polymer ?
#
loop_
_entity_poly.entity_id
_entity_poly.type
_entity_poly.pdbx_seq_one_letter_code
_entity_poly.pdbx_strand_id
1 'polypeptide(L)' 'MSRGRASRPHRPSTCPSGKVRFRDRIAANLALATIQRRDRPGREKLEVRVYRCSDCRGFHLTSQRSRAAR' A
#
# COMPACT_ATOMS: atom_id res chain seq x y z
N MET A 1 -28.48 30.99 6.50
CA MET A 1 -28.68 29.54 6.71
C MET A 1 -27.45 28.83 6.16
N SER A 2 -26.59 28.30 7.04
CA SER A 2 -25.21 27.94 6.74
C SER A 2 -25.10 26.60 5.99
N ARG A 3 -24.33 26.65 4.91
CA ARG A 3 -24.05 25.62 3.89
C ARG A 3 -23.82 24.23 4.48
N GLY A 4 -24.50 23.23 3.92
CA GLY A 4 -24.37 21.82 4.29
C GLY A 4 -22.92 21.35 4.24
N ARG A 5 -22.46 20.74 5.34
CA ARG A 5 -21.22 19.97 5.35
C ARG A 5 -21.40 18.79 4.41
N ALA A 6 -20.89 18.91 3.18
CA ALA A 6 -20.75 17.77 2.29
C ALA A 6 -19.94 16.70 3.03
N SER A 7 -20.62 15.63 3.45
CA SER A 7 -20.00 14.44 4.01
C SER A 7 -18.97 13.95 3.01
N ARG A 8 -17.69 14.25 3.26
CA ARG A 8 -16.58 13.75 2.45
C ARG A 8 -16.76 12.24 2.42
N PRO A 9 -16.83 11.60 1.25
CA PRO A 9 -17.05 10.17 1.19
C PRO A 9 -16.01 9.52 2.08
N HIS A 10 -16.47 8.77 3.09
CA HIS A 10 -15.61 7.97 3.96
C HIS A 10 -14.84 7.02 3.05
N ARG A 11 -13.64 7.44 2.63
CA ARG A 11 -12.75 6.57 1.88
C ARG A 11 -12.39 5.46 2.86
N PRO A 12 -12.75 4.19 2.58
CA PRO A 12 -12.34 3.11 3.45
C PRO A 12 -10.81 3.16 3.57
N SER A 13 -10.34 3.14 4.81
CA SER A 13 -8.92 3.09 5.18
C SER A 13 -8.23 1.84 4.61
N THR A 14 -9.03 0.86 4.20
CA THR A 14 -8.64 -0.43 3.65
C THR A 14 -9.07 -0.52 2.18
N CYS A 15 -8.25 -1.18 1.37
CA CYS A 15 -8.63 -1.49 0.00
C CYS A 15 -9.71 -2.58 0.00
N PRO A 16 -10.67 -2.58 -0.94
CA PRO A 16 -11.66 -3.65 -1.07
C PRO A 16 -11.04 -5.05 -1.23
N SER A 17 -9.77 -5.13 -1.68
CA SER A 17 -8.99 -6.38 -1.69
C SER A 17 -8.57 -6.89 -0.30
N GLY A 18 -8.88 -6.18 0.79
CA GLY A 18 -8.42 -6.50 2.16
C GLY A 18 -6.96 -6.12 2.44
N LYS A 19 -6.25 -5.55 1.46
CA LYS A 19 -4.83 -5.18 1.58
C LYS A 19 -4.65 -3.84 2.28
N VAL A 20 -3.53 -3.73 3.02
CA VAL A 20 -3.10 -2.48 3.66
C VAL A 20 -2.93 -1.40 2.60
N ARG A 21 -3.70 -0.31 2.74
CA ARG A 21 -3.66 0.84 1.86
C ARG A 21 -2.82 1.93 2.49
N PHE A 22 -1.82 2.39 1.76
CA PHE A 22 -1.05 3.57 2.09
C PHE A 22 -1.65 4.77 1.36
N ARG A 23 -1.74 5.91 2.07
CA ARG A 23 -2.25 7.17 1.53
C ARG A 23 -1.35 7.70 0.42
N ASP A 24 -0.03 7.59 0.62
CA ASP A 24 1.00 8.18 -0.21
C ASP A 24 2.10 7.17 -0.54
N ARG A 25 2.79 7.41 -1.66
CA ARG A 25 3.91 6.57 -2.11
C ARG A 25 5.05 6.55 -1.10
N ILE A 26 5.29 7.66 -0.41
CA ILE A 26 6.34 7.78 0.62
C ILE A 26 6.02 6.87 1.82
N ALA A 27 4.79 6.93 2.33
CA ALA A 27 4.35 6.07 3.43
C ALA A 27 4.47 4.57 3.07
N ALA A 28 4.12 4.21 1.83
CA ALA A 28 4.30 2.85 1.33
C ALA A 28 5.79 2.44 1.26
N ASN A 29 6.67 3.32 0.76
CA ASN A 29 8.11 3.03 0.72
C ASN A 29 8.73 2.92 2.12
N LEU A 30 8.30 3.74 3.08
CA LEU A 30 8.77 3.65 4.46
C LEU A 30 8.35 2.31 5.10
N ALA A 31 7.10 1.89 4.87
CA ALA A 31 6.62 0.59 5.31
C ALA A 31 7.43 -0.54 4.65
N LEU A 32 7.67 -0.46 3.34
CA LEU A 32 8.49 -1.41 2.59
C LEU A 32 9.91 -1.53 3.18
N ALA A 33 10.58 -0.40 3.42
CA ALA A 33 11.92 -0.38 4.03
C ALA A 33 11.91 -0.95 5.45
N THR A 34 10.85 -0.70 6.23
CA THR A 34 10.69 -1.26 7.58
C THR A 34 10.52 -2.78 7.55
N ILE A 35 9.73 -3.29 6.60
CA ILE A 35 9.54 -4.74 6.38
C ILE A 35 10.86 -5.37 5.95
N GLN A 36 11.56 -4.75 4.99
CA GLN A 36 12.88 -5.22 4.52
C GLN A 36 13.93 -5.26 5.62
N ARG A 37 13.95 -4.26 6.52
CA ARG A 37 14.85 -4.25 7.68
C ARG A 37 14.50 -5.29 8.74
N ARG A 38 13.22 -5.64 8.90
CA ARG A 38 12.77 -6.65 9.86
C ARG A 38 12.94 -8.08 9.36
N ASP A 39 13.12 -8.25 8.06
CA ASP A 39 13.23 -9.56 7.46
C ASP A 39 14.61 -10.15 7.75
N ARG A 40 14.61 -11.31 8.42
CA ARG A 40 15.82 -12.05 8.73
C ARG A 40 16.26 -12.86 7.50
N PRO A 41 17.56 -13.10 7.30
CA PRO A 41 18.05 -13.97 6.24
C PRO A 41 17.52 -15.39 6.46
N GLY A 42 16.43 -15.75 5.76
CA GLY A 42 15.74 -17.03 5.92
C GLY A 42 14.22 -16.99 5.73
N ARG A 43 13.58 -15.82 5.61
CA ARG A 43 12.14 -15.75 5.33
C ARG A 43 11.85 -15.53 3.84
N GLU A 44 11.31 -16.55 3.17
CA GLU A 44 10.72 -16.41 1.84
C GLU A 44 9.41 -15.61 1.92
N LYS A 45 9.49 -14.29 1.81
CA LYS A 45 8.49 -13.39 1.17
C LYS A 45 8.75 -11.96 1.64
N LEU A 46 9.76 -11.36 1.04
CA LEU A 46 9.92 -9.93 1.15
C LEU A 46 8.98 -9.26 0.17
N GLU A 47 8.13 -8.37 0.69
CA GLU A 47 7.48 -7.34 -0.10
C GLU A 47 8.58 -6.57 -0.85
N VAL A 48 8.47 -6.45 -2.18
CA VAL A 48 9.56 -5.92 -3.03
C VAL A 48 9.16 -4.63 -3.73
N ARG A 49 7.85 -4.36 -3.89
CA ARG A 49 7.42 -3.23 -4.71
C ARG A 49 6.18 -2.52 -4.17
N VAL A 50 6.19 -1.20 -4.29
CA VAL A 50 5.02 -0.34 -4.14
C VAL A 50 4.30 -0.21 -5.48
N TYR A 51 2.98 -0.41 -5.52
CA TYR A 51 2.15 -0.13 -6.70
C TYR A 51 0.92 0.71 -6.31
N ARG A 52 0.40 1.48 -7.26
CA ARG A 52 -0.87 2.20 -7.09
C ARG A 52 -2.02 1.27 -7.45
N CYS A 53 -2.98 1.10 -6.56
CA CYS A 53 -4.19 0.35 -6.82
C CYS A 53 -5.21 1.24 -7.53
N SER A 54 -5.79 0.73 -8.61
CA SER A 54 -6.82 1.41 -9.40
C SER A 54 -8.16 1.50 -8.66
N ASP A 55 -8.50 0.48 -7.88
CA ASP A 55 -9.77 0.37 -7.15
C ASP A 55 -9.85 1.35 -5.98
N CYS A 56 -8.84 1.36 -5.10
CA CYS A 56 -8.84 2.22 -3.92
C CYS A 56 -8.16 3.58 -4.17
N ARG A 57 -7.43 3.73 -5.29
CA ARG A 57 -6.58 4.89 -5.63
C ARG A 57 -5.47 5.17 -4.60
N GLY A 58 -5.14 4.20 -3.76
CA GLY A 58 -4.05 4.24 -2.78
C GLY A 58 -2.83 3.45 -3.24
N PHE A 59 -1.81 3.41 -2.39
CA PHE A 59 -0.59 2.66 -2.63
C PHE A 59 -0.60 1.36 -1.84
N HIS A 60 -0.06 0.29 -2.42
CA HIS A 60 0.00 -1.04 -1.84
C HIS A 60 1.38 -1.65 -2.04
N LEU A 61 1.73 -2.57 -1.16
CA LEU A 61 2.92 -3.39 -1.26
C LEU A 61 2.59 -4.70 -1.96
N THR A 62 3.53 -5.22 -2.75
CA THR A 62 3.46 -6.55 -3.35
C THR A 62 4.74 -7.33 -3.07
N SER A 63 4.58 -8.61 -2.75
CA SER A 63 5.65 -9.60 -2.60
C SER A 63 6.10 -10.21 -3.93
N GLN A 64 5.44 -9.89 -5.04
CA GLN A 64 5.92 -10.28 -6.35
C GLN A 64 7.14 -9.43 -6.70
N ARG A 65 8.32 -10.04 -6.69
CA ARG A 65 9.47 -9.53 -7.44
C ARG A 65 8.99 -9.34 -8.87
N SER A 66 9.19 -8.15 -9.45
CA SER A 66 9.12 -8.02 -10.90
C SER A 66 9.99 -9.14 -11.46
N ARG A 67 9.42 -10.01 -12.30
CA ARG A 67 10.13 -11.09 -12.96
C ARG A 67 11.19 -10.42 -13.84
N ALA A 68 12.35 -10.10 -13.24
CA ALA A 68 13.52 -9.67 -13.97
C ALA A 68 13.80 -10.82 -14.92
N ALA A 69 13.82 -10.49 -16.20
CA ALA A 69 14.03 -11.43 -17.28
C ALA A 69 15.18 -12.38 -16.93
N ARG A 70 14.93 -13.67 -17.17
CA ARG A 70 15.95 -14.72 -17.11
C ARG A 70 17.08 -14.41 -18.07
#